data_AF-A0A239MG60-F1
#
_entry.id   AF-A0A239MG60-F1
#
_cell.length_a   1.000
_cell.length_b   1.000
_cell.length_c   1.000
_cell.angle_alpha   90.00
_cell.angle_beta   90.00
_cell.angle_gamma   90.00
#
_symmetry.space_group_name_H-M   'P 1'
#
loop_
_entity.id
_entity.type
_entity.pdbx_description
1 polymer ?
#
loop_
_entity_poly.entity_id
_entity_poly.type
_entity_poly.pdbx_seq_one_letter_code
_entity_poly.pdbx_strand_id
1 'polypeptide(L)'
;MLAGVSAAAAACGSGGERAREVGGTVRAEVAGIGFTSDQLAQALLGEAPGYRRAGEPDSGEYGSLKAIQNAARLQREATLDKPRCGTARPGGTVASDVPAALVSFTGTAGQTATETLMGMSAADAEKQVNARVPPGCLRFRTKVGSQWAEHRVVETPKGEIGEGSRTVGVTTTGAGARARTWYVVFRGRHYLATLSVFGPNATRQDAERLAREAHEQAERVLP
;
A
#
# COMPACT_ATOMS: atom_id res chain seq x y z
N MET A 1 61.49 -61.21 21.27
CA MET A 1 60.86 -61.89 22.42
C MET A 1 59.34 -61.75 22.30
N LEU A 2 58.58 -62.56 23.05
CA LEU A 2 57.11 -62.53 23.17
C LEU A 2 56.62 -61.12 23.65
N ALA A 3 55.37 -60.65 23.54
CA ALA A 3 54.06 -61.13 23.02
C ALA A 3 53.24 -59.87 22.55
N GLY A 4 51.93 -59.85 22.23
CA GLY A 4 50.88 -60.87 22.11
C GLY A 4 49.44 -60.29 22.21
N VAL A 5 48.46 -60.96 21.58
CA VAL A 5 46.99 -60.94 21.82
C VAL A 5 46.20 -59.61 21.67
N SER A 6 45.57 -59.49 20.48
CA SER A 6 44.14 -59.24 20.22
C SER A 6 43.26 -58.33 21.08
N ALA A 7 42.60 -57.37 20.42
CA ALA A 7 41.16 -57.11 20.60
C ALA A 7 40.55 -56.61 19.27
N ALA A 8 39.53 -57.31 18.76
CA ALA A 8 38.80 -56.91 17.56
C ALA A 8 37.42 -56.35 17.93
N ALA A 9 37.08 -55.18 17.40
CA ALA A 9 35.72 -54.65 17.40
C ALA A 9 35.34 -54.32 15.96
N ALA A 10 34.60 -55.24 15.32
CA ALA A 10 34.08 -55.03 13.99
C ALA A 10 32.75 -54.25 14.06
N ALA A 11 32.68 -53.11 13.37
CA ALA A 11 31.44 -52.43 13.03
C ALA A 11 31.60 -51.78 11.65
N CYS A 12 31.40 -52.55 10.59
CA CYS A 12 31.29 -52.01 9.25
C CYS A 12 29.95 -51.26 9.10
N GLY A 13 30.00 -50.01 8.67
CA GLY A 13 28.83 -49.20 8.36
C GLY A 13 29.20 -48.10 7.38
N SER A 14 28.95 -48.34 6.09
CA SER A 14 28.98 -47.32 5.03
C SER A 14 28.18 -46.08 5.46
N GLY A 15 28.61 -44.85 5.22
CA GLY A 15 29.27 -44.36 4.01
C GLY A 15 28.35 -43.28 3.44
N GLY A 16 28.82 -42.03 3.40
CA GLY A 16 28.02 -40.89 2.99
C GLY A 16 28.85 -39.60 3.01
N GLU A 17 28.87 -38.88 1.90
CA GLU A 17 29.70 -37.69 1.73
C GLU A 17 29.35 -36.57 2.72
N ARG A 18 30.38 -35.88 3.23
CA ARG A 18 30.19 -34.58 3.87
C ARG A 18 29.92 -33.54 2.79
N ALA A 19 28.65 -33.35 2.46
CA ALA A 19 28.19 -32.20 1.71
C ALA A 19 28.66 -30.92 2.43
N ARG A 20 29.30 -30.04 1.66
CA ARG A 20 29.93 -28.80 2.14
C ARG A 20 28.82 -27.77 2.38
N GLU A 21 28.72 -27.21 3.58
CA GLU A 21 27.77 -26.12 3.83
C GLU A 21 28.12 -24.91 2.94
N VAL A 22 27.25 -24.64 1.97
CA VAL A 22 27.29 -23.40 1.18
C VAL A 22 26.49 -22.37 1.97
N GLY A 23 27.20 -21.56 2.76
CA GLY A 23 26.62 -20.40 3.42
C GLY A 23 26.07 -19.41 2.39
N GLY A 24 24.76 -19.26 2.35
CA GLY A 24 24.08 -18.50 1.28
C GLY A 24 22.57 -18.46 1.40
N THR A 25 22.02 -18.57 2.61
CA THR A 25 20.60 -18.29 2.84
C THR A 25 20.34 -16.79 2.72
N VAL A 26 20.04 -16.36 1.48
CA VAL A 26 19.12 -15.24 1.29
C VAL A 26 17.92 -15.55 2.18
N ARG A 27 17.65 -14.65 3.13
CA ARG A 27 16.58 -14.81 4.10
C ARG A 27 15.29 -14.90 3.29
N ALA A 28 14.75 -16.11 3.13
CA ALA A 28 13.44 -16.29 2.53
C ALA A 28 12.48 -15.42 3.33
N GLU A 29 11.97 -14.38 2.68
CA GLU A 29 11.05 -13.43 3.27
C GLU A 29 9.85 -14.28 3.70
N VAL A 30 9.63 -14.37 5.02
CA VAL A 30 8.59 -15.26 5.55
C VAL A 30 7.28 -14.74 4.99
N ALA A 31 6.66 -15.52 4.12
CA ALA A 31 5.36 -15.21 3.54
C ALA A 31 4.37 -15.04 4.69
N GLY A 32 4.13 -13.79 5.07
CA GLY A 32 3.11 -13.42 6.01
C GLY A 32 1.73 -13.74 5.43
N ILE A 33 0.69 -13.38 6.16
CA ILE A 33 -0.69 -13.51 5.67
C ILE A 33 -0.92 -12.38 4.65
N GLY A 34 -0.43 -12.56 3.42
CA GLY A 34 -0.34 -11.52 2.39
C GLY A 34 0.61 -11.89 1.24
N PHE A 35 0.72 -11.00 0.26
CA PHE A 35 1.74 -11.06 -0.81
C PHE A 35 3.01 -10.29 -0.42
N THR A 36 4.16 -10.67 -1.00
CA THR A 36 5.42 -9.92 -0.84
C THR A 36 5.42 -8.62 -1.64
N SER A 37 6.33 -7.69 -1.29
CA SER A 37 6.49 -6.40 -1.99
C SER A 37 6.76 -6.57 -3.50
N ASP A 38 7.51 -7.60 -3.90
CA ASP A 38 7.82 -7.90 -5.30
C ASP A 38 6.61 -8.45 -6.07
N GLN A 39 5.80 -9.32 -5.43
CA GLN A 39 4.54 -9.80 -6.02
C GLN A 39 3.55 -8.63 -6.21
N LEU A 40 3.43 -7.77 -5.19
CA LEU A 40 2.61 -6.57 -5.25
C LEU A 40 3.10 -5.60 -6.34
N ALA A 41 4.41 -5.46 -6.54
CA ALA A 41 4.97 -4.60 -7.59
C ALA A 41 4.63 -5.08 -9.00
N GLN A 42 4.61 -6.39 -9.25
CA GLN A 42 4.18 -6.98 -10.51
C GLN A 42 2.67 -6.79 -10.77
N ALA A 43 1.89 -6.64 -9.70
CA ALA A 43 0.43 -6.52 -9.73
C ALA A 43 -0.09 -5.08 -9.87
N LEU A 44 0.78 -4.07 -9.80
CA LEU A 44 0.43 -2.67 -10.03
C LEU A 44 -0.06 -2.43 -11.47
N LEU A 45 -0.85 -1.38 -11.67
CA LEU A 45 -1.15 -0.86 -13.00
C LEU A 45 0.14 -0.53 -13.76
N GLY A 46 0.37 -1.20 -14.89
CA GLY A 46 1.43 -0.83 -15.83
C GLY A 46 1.13 0.48 -16.56
N GLU A 47 -0.15 0.71 -16.87
CA GLU A 47 -0.67 1.88 -17.59
C GLU A 47 -2.00 2.34 -17.00
N ALA A 48 -2.33 3.61 -17.21
CA ALA A 48 -3.59 4.22 -16.76
C ALA A 48 -4.13 5.15 -17.87
N PRO A 49 -5.24 4.81 -18.56
CA PRO A 49 -5.77 5.60 -19.67
C PRO A 49 -6.01 7.08 -19.31
N GLY A 50 -5.41 7.99 -20.09
CA GLY A 50 -5.41 9.43 -19.86
C GLY A 50 -4.26 9.97 -18.99
N TYR A 51 -3.39 9.09 -18.49
CA TYR A 51 -2.23 9.43 -17.66
C TYR A 51 -0.93 8.87 -18.25
N ARG A 52 0.21 9.40 -17.78
CA ARG A 52 1.56 8.88 -18.03
C ARG A 52 2.23 8.50 -16.72
N ARG A 53 2.94 7.37 -16.67
CA ARG A 53 3.64 6.91 -15.46
C ARG A 53 4.65 7.97 -14.99
N ALA A 54 4.67 8.24 -13.68
CA ALA A 54 5.43 9.30 -13.05
C ALA A 54 6.64 8.70 -12.29
N GLY A 55 7.67 8.32 -13.04
CA GLY A 55 8.82 7.57 -12.54
C GLY A 55 8.62 6.06 -12.62
N GLU A 56 9.50 5.32 -11.95
CA GLU A 56 9.36 3.88 -11.77
C GLU A 56 8.57 3.55 -10.50
N PRO A 57 7.88 2.39 -10.44
CA PRO A 57 7.25 1.91 -9.22
C PRO A 57 8.23 1.80 -8.04
N ASP A 58 7.70 1.95 -6.82
CA ASP A 58 8.44 1.85 -5.56
C ASP A 58 7.88 0.66 -4.77
N SER A 59 8.74 -0.19 -4.21
CA SER A 59 8.32 -1.39 -3.45
C SER A 59 9.16 -1.57 -2.18
N GLY A 60 8.58 -2.24 -1.19
CA GLY A 60 9.18 -2.47 0.13
C GLY A 60 8.12 -2.35 1.24
N GLU A 61 8.57 -2.08 2.46
CA GLU A 61 7.65 -1.78 3.57
C GLU A 61 6.85 -0.50 3.30
N TYR A 62 5.56 -0.48 3.64
CA TYR A 62 4.65 0.66 3.38
C TYR A 62 5.21 2.01 3.87
N GLY A 63 5.87 2.03 5.04
CA GLY A 63 6.51 3.20 5.62
C GLY A 63 7.85 3.59 4.98
N SER A 64 8.49 2.70 4.21
CA SER A 64 9.71 3.00 3.48
C SER A 64 9.45 3.66 2.12
N LEU A 65 8.25 3.49 1.54
CA LEU A 65 7.88 4.04 0.24
C LEU A 65 7.99 5.57 0.20
N LYS A 66 8.68 6.11 -0.80
CA LYS A 66 9.04 7.54 -0.93
C LYS A 66 7.82 8.46 -0.91
N ALA A 67 6.75 8.07 -1.60
CA ALA A 67 5.51 8.86 -1.61
C ALA A 67 4.82 8.88 -0.24
N ILE A 68 4.84 7.77 0.50
CA ILE A 68 4.29 7.67 1.86
C ILE A 68 5.11 8.50 2.86
N GLN A 69 6.44 8.43 2.77
CA GLN A 69 7.36 9.28 3.56
C GLN A 69 7.15 10.77 3.28
N ASN A 70 7.03 11.17 2.01
CA ASN A 70 6.75 12.55 1.62
C ASN A 70 5.37 13.01 2.15
N ALA A 71 4.32 12.19 2.03
CA ALA A 71 3.01 12.49 2.59
C ALA A 71 3.02 12.58 4.12
N ALA A 72 3.81 11.76 4.81
CA ALA A 72 4.00 11.82 6.25
C ALA A 72 4.79 13.07 6.68
N ARG A 73 5.78 13.52 5.89
CA ARG A 73 6.49 14.79 6.12
C ARG A 73 5.54 15.98 6.00
N LEU A 74 4.81 16.08 4.89
CA LEU A 74 3.81 17.15 4.67
C LEU A 74 2.74 17.17 5.78
N GLN A 75 2.33 16.01 6.28
CA GLN A 75 1.39 15.90 7.40
C GLN A 75 1.97 16.43 8.73
N ARG A 76 3.28 16.28 8.99
CA ARG A 76 3.94 16.85 10.18
C ARG A 76 4.14 18.37 10.06
N GLU A 77 4.29 18.89 8.84
CA GLU A 77 4.37 20.33 8.56
C GLU A 77 3.00 21.03 8.63
N ALA A 78 1.90 20.26 8.53
CA ALA A 78 0.54 20.77 8.56
C ALA A 78 -0.04 20.88 9.99
N THR A 79 -0.56 22.04 10.36
CA THR A 79 -1.38 22.20 11.58
C THR A 79 -2.86 21.96 11.24
N LEU A 80 -3.55 21.10 11.98
CA LEU A 80 -5.01 20.95 11.85
C LEU A 80 -5.74 21.80 12.89
N ASP A 81 -6.86 22.41 12.50
CA ASP A 81 -7.83 22.99 13.46
C ASP A 81 -8.42 21.93 14.41
N LYS A 82 -8.44 20.67 13.95
CA LYS A 82 -8.92 19.49 14.65
C LYS A 82 -7.86 18.37 14.55
N PRO A 83 -6.90 18.29 15.48
CA PRO A 83 -5.80 17.33 15.43
C PRO A 83 -6.25 15.87 15.20
N ARG A 84 -7.36 15.46 15.82
CA ARG A 84 -7.98 14.13 15.67
C ARG A 84 -8.37 13.73 14.23
N CYS A 85 -8.40 14.68 13.29
CA CYS A 85 -8.74 14.38 11.89
C CYS A 85 -7.53 13.97 11.04
N GLY A 86 -6.29 14.10 11.55
CA GLY A 86 -5.07 13.78 10.79
C GLY A 86 -4.89 12.29 10.45
N THR A 87 -5.44 11.38 11.27
CA THR A 87 -5.38 9.93 11.05
C THR A 87 -6.54 9.38 10.22
N ALA A 88 -7.58 10.19 9.94
CA ALA A 88 -8.81 9.75 9.26
C ALA A 88 -8.66 9.55 7.73
N ARG A 89 -7.43 9.53 7.21
CA ARG A 89 -7.14 9.31 5.79
C ARG A 89 -7.17 7.81 5.44
N PRO A 90 -7.60 7.42 4.23
CA PRO A 90 -7.35 6.09 3.67
C PRO A 90 -5.89 5.65 3.85
N GLY A 91 -5.66 4.41 4.30
CA GLY A 91 -4.33 3.88 4.63
C GLY A 91 -3.71 4.44 5.92
N GLY A 92 -4.31 5.44 6.57
CA GLY A 92 -3.74 6.16 7.73
C GLY A 92 -3.57 5.34 9.02
N THR A 93 -4.07 4.11 9.05
CA THR A 93 -3.94 3.16 10.17
C THR A 93 -3.28 1.83 9.76
N VAL A 94 -2.73 1.75 8.54
CA VAL A 94 -1.92 0.60 8.10
C VAL A 94 -0.55 0.68 8.78
N ALA A 95 -0.04 -0.46 9.26
CA ALA A 95 1.26 -0.53 9.91
C ALA A 95 2.40 -0.29 8.90
N SER A 96 3.52 0.29 9.35
CA SER A 96 4.59 0.75 8.47
C SER A 96 5.41 -0.37 7.84
N ASP A 97 5.44 -1.54 8.47
CA ASP A 97 6.16 -2.76 8.13
C ASP A 97 5.39 -3.68 7.15
N VAL A 98 4.17 -3.31 6.77
CA VAL A 98 3.36 -4.06 5.81
C VAL A 98 4.04 -4.09 4.43
N PRO A 99 4.25 -5.25 3.79
CA PRO A 99 4.76 -5.34 2.41
C PRO A 99 3.87 -4.57 1.45
N ALA A 100 4.47 -3.76 0.59
CA ALA A 100 3.74 -2.82 -0.26
C ALA A 100 4.47 -2.52 -1.57
N ALA A 101 3.68 -2.07 -2.56
CA ALA A 101 4.18 -1.49 -3.79
C ALA A 101 3.29 -0.33 -4.23
N LEU A 102 3.87 0.64 -4.95
CA LEU A 102 3.22 1.90 -5.30
C LEU A 102 3.64 2.35 -6.71
N VAL A 103 2.66 2.77 -7.51
CA VAL A 103 2.88 3.47 -8.78
C VAL A 103 2.14 4.80 -8.79
N SER A 104 2.79 5.83 -9.32
CA SER A 104 2.18 7.15 -9.54
C SER A 104 2.08 7.45 -11.03
N PHE A 105 1.07 8.24 -11.40
CA PHE A 105 0.86 8.72 -12.76
C PHE A 105 0.51 10.22 -12.77
N THR A 106 0.87 10.90 -13.84
CA THR A 106 0.53 12.30 -14.13
C THR A 106 -0.47 12.37 -15.28
N GLY A 107 -1.60 13.02 -15.06
CA GLY A 107 -2.64 13.26 -16.06
C GLY A 107 -2.50 14.63 -16.72
N THR A 108 -3.55 15.08 -17.39
CA THR A 108 -3.65 16.45 -17.90
C THR A 108 -4.13 17.42 -16.80
N ALA A 109 -4.03 18.73 -17.05
CA ALA A 109 -4.53 19.78 -16.15
C ALA A 109 -4.09 19.68 -14.67
N GLY A 110 -2.87 19.18 -14.42
CA GLY A 110 -2.31 19.03 -13.07
C GLY A 110 -2.93 17.90 -12.25
N GLN A 111 -3.63 16.93 -12.89
CA GLN A 111 -4.08 15.73 -12.21
C GLN A 111 -2.93 14.77 -11.92
N THR A 112 -3.00 14.08 -10.78
CA THR A 112 -2.13 12.95 -10.45
C THR A 112 -2.97 11.77 -9.97
N ALA A 113 -2.61 10.57 -10.39
CA ALA A 113 -3.13 9.33 -9.83
C ALA A 113 -2.02 8.62 -9.06
N THR A 114 -2.35 7.88 -8.02
CA THR A 114 -1.41 6.98 -7.33
C THR A 114 -2.16 5.77 -6.83
N GLU A 115 -1.64 4.59 -7.15
CA GLU A 115 -2.07 3.30 -6.64
C GLU A 115 -1.05 2.82 -5.60
N THR A 116 -1.54 2.16 -4.55
CA THR A 116 -0.70 1.44 -3.60
C THR A 116 -1.38 0.13 -3.26
N LEU A 117 -0.66 -0.97 -3.47
CA LEU A 117 -1.04 -2.32 -3.08
C LEU A 117 -0.27 -2.68 -1.80
N MET A 118 -0.95 -3.31 -0.83
CA MET A 118 -0.40 -3.66 0.48
C MET A 118 -0.81 -5.09 0.85
N GLY A 119 0.14 -5.97 1.10
CA GLY A 119 -0.08 -7.38 1.46
C GLY A 119 -0.55 -7.51 2.91
N MET A 120 -1.79 -7.95 3.14
CA MET A 120 -2.34 -8.08 4.48
C MET A 120 -3.48 -9.09 4.56
N SER A 121 -3.86 -9.47 5.78
CA SER A 121 -4.96 -10.39 6.03
C SER A 121 -6.30 -9.82 5.52
N ALA A 122 -7.20 -10.70 5.06
CA ALA A 122 -8.56 -10.31 4.66
C ALA A 122 -9.30 -9.56 5.77
N ALA A 123 -9.08 -9.92 7.03
CA ALA A 123 -9.68 -9.27 8.20
C ALA A 123 -9.15 -7.85 8.44
N ASP A 124 -7.86 -7.59 8.18
CA ASP A 124 -7.29 -6.25 8.27
C ASP A 124 -7.70 -5.38 7.09
N ALA A 125 -7.73 -5.95 5.87
CA ALA A 125 -8.26 -5.27 4.70
C ALA A 125 -9.75 -4.93 4.86
N GLU A 126 -10.54 -5.81 5.49
CA GLU A 126 -11.94 -5.54 5.82
C GLU A 126 -12.10 -4.33 6.76
N LYS A 127 -11.28 -4.21 7.81
CA LYS A 127 -11.29 -3.03 8.69
C LYS A 127 -11.08 -1.73 7.90
N GLN A 128 -10.22 -1.74 6.88
CA GLN A 128 -9.89 -0.56 6.08
C GLN A 128 -11.00 -0.14 5.11
N VAL A 129 -11.74 -1.09 4.52
CA VAL A 129 -12.91 -0.79 3.66
C VAL A 129 -14.17 -0.48 4.48
N ASN A 130 -14.27 -0.97 5.72
CA ASN A 130 -15.36 -0.65 6.64
C ASN A 130 -15.11 0.61 7.49
N ALA A 131 -13.88 1.15 7.51
CA ALA A 131 -13.57 2.43 8.15
C ALA A 131 -14.47 3.57 7.64
N ARG A 132 -14.78 4.54 8.49
CA ARG A 132 -15.59 5.73 8.18
C ARG A 132 -14.97 6.98 8.76
N VAL A 133 -15.12 8.11 8.08
CA VAL A 133 -14.65 9.41 8.56
C VAL A 133 -15.55 9.85 9.72
N PRO A 134 -15.00 10.15 10.92
CA PRO A 134 -15.81 10.61 12.04
C PRO A 134 -16.61 11.87 11.68
N PRO A 135 -17.89 12.02 12.10
CA PRO A 135 -18.72 13.15 11.71
C PRO A 135 -18.09 14.53 11.97
N GLY A 136 -17.34 14.65 13.08
CA GLY A 136 -16.59 15.87 13.42
C GLY A 136 -15.45 16.25 12.47
N CYS A 137 -15.05 15.35 11.57
CA CYS A 137 -13.99 15.48 10.56
C CYS A 137 -14.52 15.59 9.13
N LEU A 138 -15.84 15.60 8.90
CA LEU A 138 -16.42 15.87 7.57
C LEU A 138 -16.14 17.30 7.06
N ARG A 139 -15.80 18.21 7.98
CA ARG A 139 -15.26 19.55 7.69
C ARG A 139 -14.14 19.85 8.68
N PHE A 140 -12.97 20.25 8.18
CA PHE A 140 -11.81 20.64 8.99
C PHE A 140 -10.92 21.58 8.18
N ARG A 141 -9.89 22.15 8.80
CA ARG A 141 -8.92 23.05 8.16
C ARG A 141 -7.50 22.56 8.40
N THR A 142 -6.65 22.66 7.38
CA THR A 142 -5.20 22.53 7.55
C THR A 142 -4.53 23.88 7.33
N LYS A 143 -3.43 24.11 8.02
CA LYS A 143 -2.53 25.23 7.81
C LYS A 143 -1.17 24.70 7.38
N VAL A 144 -0.64 25.20 6.27
CA VAL A 144 0.74 24.96 5.83
C VAL A 144 1.42 26.31 5.72
N GLY A 145 2.50 26.51 6.48
CA GLY A 145 3.12 27.83 6.67
C GLY A 145 2.12 28.85 7.26
N SER A 146 1.86 29.94 6.52
CA SER A 146 0.88 30.96 6.91
C SER A 146 -0.54 30.69 6.38
N GLN A 147 -0.70 29.85 5.38
CA GLN A 147 -1.95 29.70 4.63
C GLN A 147 -2.86 28.62 5.22
N TRP A 148 -4.14 28.93 5.35
CA TRP A 148 -5.18 27.96 5.69
C TRP A 148 -5.89 27.45 4.44
N ALA A 149 -6.17 26.15 4.41
CA ALA A 149 -7.10 25.51 3.49
C ALA A 149 -8.27 24.89 4.26
N GLU A 150 -9.46 24.99 3.68
CA GLU A 150 -10.66 24.29 4.16
C GLU A 150 -10.81 22.96 3.44
N HIS A 151 -11.18 21.92 4.19
CA HIS A 151 -11.47 20.59 3.66
C HIS A 151 -12.94 20.23 3.90
N ARG A 152 -13.56 19.65 2.87
CA ARG A 152 -14.89 19.04 2.96
C ARG A 152 -14.80 17.61 2.47
N VAL A 153 -15.14 16.67 3.36
CA VAL A 153 -15.12 15.25 3.07
C VAL A 153 -16.53 14.77 2.73
N VAL A 154 -16.62 13.90 1.73
CA VAL A 154 -17.81 13.12 1.38
C VAL A 154 -17.41 11.65 1.32
N GLU A 155 -18.23 10.76 1.86
CA GLU A 155 -18.05 9.32 1.75
C GLU A 155 -19.23 8.73 0.96
N THR A 156 -18.96 7.70 0.15
CA THR A 156 -20.03 6.87 -0.42
C THR A 156 -20.38 5.73 0.55
N PRO A 157 -21.54 5.06 0.33
CA PRO A 157 -21.75 3.70 0.84
C PRO A 157 -20.62 2.74 0.40
N LYS A 158 -20.64 1.54 0.99
CA LYS A 158 -19.77 0.42 0.56
C LYS A 158 -20.02 0.14 -0.93
N GLY A 159 -18.95 0.07 -1.71
CA GLY A 159 -18.98 -0.26 -3.13
C GLY A 159 -18.61 -1.72 -3.40
N GLU A 160 -18.76 -2.11 -4.66
CA GLU A 160 -18.64 -3.49 -5.17
C GLU A 160 -17.34 -3.72 -5.98
N ILE A 161 -16.31 -2.88 -5.76
CA ILE A 161 -14.98 -3.10 -6.36
C ILE A 161 -14.20 -4.06 -5.46
N GLY A 162 -13.61 -5.11 -6.04
CA GLY A 162 -13.01 -6.20 -5.27
C GLY A 162 -14.04 -6.94 -4.44
N GLU A 163 -13.63 -7.50 -3.31
CA GLU A 163 -14.54 -8.11 -2.34
C GLU A 163 -15.21 -7.07 -1.41
N GLY A 164 -15.30 -5.83 -1.88
CA GLY A 164 -15.87 -4.68 -1.20
C GLY A 164 -14.93 -3.48 -1.16
N SER A 165 -15.50 -2.29 -1.37
CA SER A 165 -14.74 -1.03 -1.41
C SER A 165 -15.41 0.11 -0.63
N ARG A 166 -14.68 1.21 -0.44
CA ARG A 166 -15.23 2.51 -0.03
C ARG A 166 -14.60 3.64 -0.84
N THR A 167 -15.39 4.63 -1.22
CA THR A 167 -14.92 5.82 -1.94
C THR A 167 -15.05 7.06 -1.06
N VAL A 168 -13.97 7.84 -0.94
CA VAL A 168 -13.90 9.06 -0.12
C VAL A 168 -13.43 10.23 -0.98
N GLY A 169 -14.24 11.28 -1.06
CA GLY A 169 -13.90 12.53 -1.73
C GLY A 169 -13.52 13.61 -0.73
N VAL A 170 -12.40 14.29 -0.96
CA VAL A 170 -11.97 15.48 -0.20
C VAL A 170 -11.89 16.66 -1.17
N THR A 171 -12.76 17.66 -0.99
CA THR A 171 -12.56 18.97 -1.61
C THR A 171 -11.67 19.81 -0.71
N THR A 172 -10.60 20.37 -1.26
CA THR A 172 -9.71 21.33 -0.58
C THR A 172 -9.84 22.70 -1.25
N THR A 173 -10.07 23.75 -0.48
CA THR A 173 -10.18 25.13 -0.95
C THR A 173 -9.24 26.02 -0.13
N GLY A 174 -8.35 26.78 -0.77
CA GLY A 174 -7.40 27.65 -0.07
C GLY A 174 -6.50 28.43 -1.04
N ALA A 175 -5.97 29.57 -0.60
CA ALA A 175 -5.08 30.43 -1.40
C ALA A 175 -5.58 30.75 -2.83
N GLY A 176 -6.89 30.96 -2.99
CA GLY A 176 -7.53 31.23 -4.30
C GLY A 176 -7.73 29.99 -5.20
N ALA A 177 -7.24 28.82 -4.79
CA ALA A 177 -7.35 27.58 -5.54
C ALA A 177 -8.39 26.62 -4.93
N ARG A 178 -8.88 25.70 -5.77
CA ARG A 178 -9.71 24.56 -5.37
C ARG A 178 -9.19 23.29 -6.01
N ALA A 179 -8.95 22.27 -5.20
CA ALA A 179 -8.59 20.94 -5.63
C ALA A 179 -9.58 19.90 -5.10
N ARG A 180 -9.63 18.75 -5.75
CA ARG A 180 -10.33 17.56 -5.27
C ARG A 180 -9.33 16.42 -5.16
N THR A 181 -9.49 15.59 -4.15
CA THR A 181 -8.89 14.26 -4.07
C THR A 181 -10.01 13.24 -3.95
N TRP A 182 -10.02 12.23 -4.80
CA TRP A 182 -10.85 11.05 -4.62
C TRP A 182 -9.98 9.87 -4.27
N TYR A 183 -10.33 9.17 -3.21
CA TYR A 183 -9.69 7.95 -2.77
C TYR A 183 -10.65 6.78 -2.94
N VAL A 184 -10.19 5.68 -3.51
CA VAL A 184 -10.89 4.41 -3.48
C VAL A 184 -10.04 3.43 -2.69
N VAL A 185 -10.65 2.78 -1.71
CA VAL A 185 -10.02 1.67 -0.97
C VAL A 185 -10.82 0.42 -1.30
N PHE A 186 -10.18 -0.62 -1.80
CA PHE A 186 -10.80 -1.92 -2.02
C PHE A 186 -9.89 -3.04 -1.51
N ARG A 187 -10.47 -4.22 -1.27
CA ARG A 187 -9.74 -5.42 -0.85
C ARG A 187 -9.87 -6.52 -1.88
N GLY A 188 -8.78 -7.25 -2.11
CA GLY A 188 -8.82 -8.60 -2.65
C GLY A 188 -8.66 -9.62 -1.52
N ARG A 189 -8.27 -10.86 -1.87
CA ARG A 189 -8.12 -11.98 -0.92
C ARG A 189 -7.06 -11.71 0.17
N HIS A 190 -5.88 -11.26 -0.27
CA HIS A 190 -4.67 -11.14 0.54
C HIS A 190 -3.94 -9.79 0.34
N TYR A 191 -4.66 -8.78 -0.16
CA TYR A 191 -4.15 -7.42 -0.32
C TYR A 191 -5.25 -6.37 -0.09
N LEU A 192 -4.80 -5.19 0.30
CA LEU A 192 -5.57 -3.95 0.25
C LEU A 192 -5.00 -3.07 -0.86
N ALA A 193 -5.87 -2.51 -1.68
CA ALA A 193 -5.53 -1.48 -2.64
C ALA A 193 -6.07 -0.13 -2.17
N THR A 194 -5.23 0.90 -2.23
CA THR A 194 -5.65 2.30 -2.15
C THR A 194 -5.29 3.01 -3.44
N LEU A 195 -6.27 3.57 -4.13
CA LEU A 195 -6.05 4.51 -5.21
C LEU A 195 -6.41 5.92 -4.75
N SER A 196 -5.66 6.90 -5.24
CA SER A 196 -5.97 8.31 -5.09
C SER A 196 -5.88 9.01 -6.45
N VAL A 197 -6.83 9.91 -6.72
CA VAL A 197 -6.82 10.83 -7.88
C VAL A 197 -6.95 12.24 -7.33
N PHE A 198 -5.91 13.04 -7.50
CA PHE A 198 -5.82 14.43 -7.07
C PHE A 198 -5.85 15.37 -8.28
N GLY A 199 -6.47 16.55 -8.13
CA GLY A 199 -6.40 17.65 -9.09
C GLY A 199 -7.64 18.55 -9.06
N PRO A 200 -7.65 19.67 -9.81
CA PRO A 200 -8.81 20.57 -9.87
C PRO A 200 -10.05 19.87 -10.44
N ASN A 201 -9.84 19.01 -11.44
CA ASN A 201 -10.89 18.32 -12.19
C ASN A 201 -11.13 16.87 -11.74
N ALA A 202 -10.47 16.39 -10.67
CA ALA A 202 -10.60 15.00 -10.22
C ALA A 202 -12.06 14.64 -9.87
N THR A 203 -12.58 13.56 -10.48
CA THR A 203 -13.94 13.06 -10.26
C THR A 203 -13.94 11.72 -9.52
N ARG A 204 -15.10 11.37 -8.94
CA ARG A 204 -15.33 10.06 -8.34
C ARG A 204 -15.25 8.95 -9.39
N GLN A 205 -15.83 9.21 -10.56
CA GLN A 205 -15.93 8.24 -11.66
C GLN A 205 -14.56 7.85 -12.19
N ASP A 206 -13.62 8.80 -12.30
CA ASP A 206 -12.23 8.52 -12.70
C ASP A 206 -11.51 7.62 -11.69
N ALA A 207 -11.63 7.93 -10.39
CA ALA A 207 -11.02 7.14 -9.33
C ALA A 207 -11.62 5.73 -9.23
N GLU A 208 -12.95 5.60 -9.35
CA GLU A 208 -13.65 4.31 -9.36
C GLU A 208 -13.38 3.50 -10.63
N ARG A 209 -13.13 4.15 -11.78
CA ARG A 209 -12.68 3.50 -13.03
C ARG A 209 -11.27 2.93 -12.87
N LEU A 210 -10.31 3.76 -12.48
CA LEU A 210 -8.92 3.33 -12.24
C LEU A 210 -8.85 2.22 -11.19
N ALA A 211 -9.72 2.24 -10.17
CA ALA A 211 -9.76 1.19 -9.15
C ALA A 211 -10.29 -0.15 -9.67
N ARG A 212 -11.20 -0.16 -10.66
CA ARG A 212 -11.59 -1.40 -11.35
C ARG A 212 -10.47 -1.93 -12.23
N GLU A 213 -9.82 -1.06 -13.01
CA GLU A 213 -8.67 -1.41 -13.84
C GLU A 213 -7.52 -1.99 -12.99
N ALA A 214 -7.24 -1.38 -11.84
CA ALA A 214 -6.27 -1.87 -10.86
C ALA A 214 -6.64 -3.24 -10.29
N HIS A 215 -7.90 -3.45 -9.91
CA HIS A 215 -8.38 -4.75 -9.44
C HIS A 215 -8.25 -5.83 -10.52
N GLU A 216 -8.66 -5.53 -11.76
CA GLU A 216 -8.54 -6.44 -12.91
C GLU A 216 -7.08 -6.75 -13.28
N GLN A 217 -6.13 -5.84 -13.02
CA GLN A 217 -4.70 -6.12 -13.12
C GLN A 217 -4.20 -6.98 -11.96
N ALA A 218 -4.59 -6.66 -10.73
CA ALA A 218 -4.17 -7.38 -9.54
C ALA A 218 -4.62 -8.86 -9.59
N GLU A 219 -5.90 -9.15 -9.88
CA GLU A 219 -6.38 -10.55 -9.96
C GLU A 219 -5.78 -11.36 -11.12
N ARG A 220 -5.16 -10.70 -12.12
CA ARG A 220 -4.39 -11.40 -13.18
C ARG A 220 -2.99 -11.82 -12.75
N VAL A 221 -2.46 -11.25 -11.67
CA VAL A 221 -1.09 -11.46 -11.17
C VAL A 221 -1.07 -12.12 -9.79
N LEU A 222 -2.08 -11.86 -8.97
CA LEU A 222 -2.22 -12.27 -7.57
C LEU A 222 -3.41 -13.24 -7.41
N PRO A 223 -3.18 -14.57 -7.56
CA PRO A 223 -4.23 -15.59 -7.43
C PRO A 223 -4.72 -15.80 -5.97
#